data_AF-A0A969Q5A6-F1
#
_entry.id   AF-A0A969Q5A6-F1
#
_cell.length_a   1.000
_cell.length_b   1.000
_cell.length_c   1.000
_cell.angle_alpha   90.00
_cell.angle_beta   90.00
_cell.angle_gamma   90.00
#
_symmetry.space_group_name_H-M   'P 1'
#
loop_
_entity.id
_entity.type
_entity.pdbx_description
1 polymer ?
#
loop_
_entity_poly.entity_id
_entity_poly.type
_entity_poly.pdbx_seq_one_letter_code
_entity_poly.pdbx_strand_id
1 'polypeptide(L)' 'MEGLVFEHEEELLNELDSLTPFPSGMADQMVAWSCLRAGCSKVVTFDRKAATRIPAMELLA' A
#
# COMPACT_ATOMS: atom_id res chain seq x y z
N MET A 1 15.32 18.15 -15.94
CA MET A 1 14.82 16.88 -15.38
C MET A 1 14.01 17.26 -14.17
N GLU A 2 12.68 17.12 -14.24
CA GLU A 2 11.87 17.17 -13.03
C GLU A 2 12.34 16.01 -12.13
N GLY A 3 12.63 16.32 -10.86
CA GLY A 3 13.07 15.32 -9.89
C GLY A 3 11.94 14.35 -9.60
N LEU A 4 12.28 13.07 -9.36
CA LEU A 4 11.31 12.14 -8.82
C LEU A 4 10.86 12.63 -7.44
N VAL A 5 9.55 12.76 -7.25
CA VAL A 5 8.95 13.01 -5.93
C VAL A 5 8.30 11.71 -5.50
N PHE A 6 8.73 11.18 -4.36
CA PHE A 6 8.13 10.01 -3.75
C PHE A 6 7.08 10.45 -2.74
N GLU A 7 5.83 10.07 -2.97
CA GLU A 7 4.75 10.28 -2.01
C GLU A 7 4.98 9.39 -0.79
N HIS A 8 4.84 9.96 0.42
CA HIS A 8 4.95 9.23 1.69
C HIS A 8 6.30 8.55 1.93
N GLU A 9 7.40 9.18 1.48
CA GLU A 9 8.76 8.64 1.60
C GLU A 9 9.17 8.34 3.04
N GLU A 10 8.87 9.24 3.99
CA GLU A 10 9.21 9.04 5.40
C GLU A 10 8.49 7.83 5.99
N GLU A 11 7.19 7.69 5.74
CA GLU A 11 6.41 6.54 6.22
C GLU A 11 6.89 5.24 5.59
N LEU A 12 7.23 5.25 4.29
CA LEU A 12 7.84 4.10 3.63
C LEU A 12 9.13 3.68 4.33
N LEU A 13 10.09 4.59 4.49
CA LEU A 13 11.39 4.28 5.08
C LEU A 13 11.28 3.71 6.49
N ASN A 14 10.38 4.26 7.32
CA ASN A 14 10.12 3.75 8.67
C ASN A 14 9.61 2.29 8.66
N GLU A 15 8.69 1.96 7.74
CA GLU A 15 8.17 0.60 7.60
C GLU A 15 9.26 -0.36 7.12
N LEU A 16 10.11 0.05 6.17
CA LEU A 16 11.19 -0.77 5.62
C LEU A 16 12.25 -1.14 6.64
N ASP A 17 12.64 -0.19 7.49
CA ASP A 17 13.65 -0.41 8.53
C ASP A 17 13.21 -1.46 9.56
N SER A 18 11.89 -1.66 9.72
CA SER A 18 11.32 -2.60 10.67
C SER A 18 11.11 -4.03 10.13
N LEU A 19 11.27 -4.25 8.80
CA LEU A 19 10.83 -5.47 8.13
C LEU A 19 11.95 -6.15 7.33
N THR A 20 12.62 -7.11 7.99
CA THR A 20 13.50 -8.09 7.32
C THR A 20 13.06 -9.52 7.66
N PRO A 21 12.72 -10.36 6.66
CA PRO A 21 12.71 -10.10 5.22
C PRO A 21 11.55 -9.20 4.76
N PHE A 22 11.73 -8.56 3.61
CA PHE A 22 10.71 -7.75 2.95
C PHE A 22 9.43 -8.57 2.71
N PRO A 23 8.28 -8.18 3.27
CA PRO A 23 7.06 -8.96 3.10
C PRO A 23 6.48 -8.79 1.70
N SER A 24 6.03 -9.90 1.12
CA SER A 24 5.27 -9.88 -0.13
C SER A 24 3.99 -9.06 0.03
N GLY A 25 3.74 -8.10 -0.86
CA GLY A 25 2.55 -7.25 -0.82
C GLY A 25 2.71 -5.94 -0.05
N MET A 26 3.94 -5.53 0.30
CA MET A 26 4.22 -4.22 0.88
C MET A 26 3.65 -3.07 0.03
N ALA A 27 3.86 -3.10 -1.29
CA ALA A 27 3.32 -2.07 -2.18
C ALA A 27 1.79 -1.99 -2.10
N ASP A 28 1.11 -3.13 -2.06
CA ASP A 28 -0.35 -3.18 -1.90
C ASP A 28 -0.78 -2.62 -0.53
N GLN A 29 -0.03 -2.90 0.53
CA GLN A 29 -0.28 -2.36 1.87
C GLN A 29 -0.12 -0.83 1.91
N MET A 30 0.91 -0.30 1.25
CA MET A 30 1.12 1.15 1.15
C MET A 30 0.00 1.85 0.39
N VAL A 31 -0.46 1.26 -0.72
CA VAL A 31 -1.61 1.79 -1.47
C VAL A 31 -2.84 1.82 -0.57
N ALA A 32 -3.12 0.73 0.13
CA ALA A 32 -4.24 0.67 1.06
C ALA A 32 -4.12 1.72 2.17
N TRP A 33 -2.96 1.86 2.79
CA TRP A 33 -2.70 2.85 3.83
C TRP A 33 -2.87 4.29 3.31
N SER A 34 -2.32 4.60 2.14
CA SER A 34 -2.42 5.93 1.53
C SER A 34 -3.87 6.30 1.25
N CYS A 35 -4.66 5.38 0.67
CA CYS A 35 -6.09 5.59 0.45
C CYS A 35 -6.87 5.81 1.75
N LEU A 36 -6.58 5.02 2.80
CA LEU A 36 -7.22 5.19 4.11
C LEU A 36 -6.89 6.57 4.71
N ARG A 37 -5.62 7.00 4.63
CA ARG A 37 -5.18 8.32 5.09
C ARG A 37 -5.83 9.47 4.32
N ALA A 38 -6.10 9.27 3.03
CA ALA A 38 -6.81 10.23 2.19
C ALA A 38 -8.34 10.25 2.44
N GLY A 39 -8.87 9.37 3.31
CA GLY A 39 -10.30 9.30 3.61
C GLY A 39 -11.12 8.59 2.52
N CYS A 40 -10.49 7.76 1.68
CA CYS A 40 -11.21 6.96 0.70
C CYS A 40 -12.17 5.99 1.40
N SER A 41 -13.37 5.80 0.82
CA SER A 41 -14.38 4.90 1.37
C SER A 41 -14.09 3.42 1.12
N LYS A 42 -13.29 3.09 0.10
CA LYS A 42 -12.84 1.74 -0.24
C LYS A 42 -11.58 1.74 -1.10
N VAL A 43 -10.83 0.65 -1.07
CA VAL A 43 -9.70 0.36 -1.96
C VAL A 43 -10.02 -0.89 -2.74
N VAL A 44 -9.96 -0.82 -4.07
CA VAL A 44 -10.32 -1.96 -4.93
C VAL A 44 -9.10 -2.44 -5.69
N THR A 45 -9.02 -3.75 -5.94
CA THR A 45 -7.93 -4.38 -6.70
C THR A 45 -8.46 -5.51 -7.56
N PHE A 46 -7.78 -5.82 -8.67
CA PHE A 46 -8.05 -7.03 -9.46
C PHE A 46 -7.28 -8.26 -8.95
N ASP A 47 -6.32 -8.07 -8.05
CA ASP A 47 -5.59 -9.20 -7.46
C ASP A 47 -6.40 -9.81 -6.30
N ARG A 48 -6.94 -11.00 -6.54
CA ARG A 48 -7.65 -11.80 -5.55
C ARG A 48 -6.82 -12.08 -4.29
N LYS A 49 -5.51 -12.30 -4.43
CA LYS A 49 -4.62 -12.56 -3.28
C LYS A 49 -4.46 -11.31 -2.43
N ALA A 50 -4.28 -10.14 -3.05
CA ALA A 50 -4.20 -8.86 -2.35
C ALA A 50 -5.51 -8.55 -1.61
N ALA A 51 -6.65 -8.66 -2.30
CA ALA A 51 -7.99 -8.49 -1.71
C ALA A 51 -8.28 -9.48 -0.56
N THR A 52 -7.64 -10.65 -0.56
CA THR A 52 -7.81 -11.64 0.52
C THR A 52 -6.86 -11.39 1.70
N ARG A 53 -5.64 -10.92 1.43
CA ARG A 53 -4.57 -10.77 2.43
C ARG A 53 -4.60 -9.41 3.13
N ILE A 54 -5.08 -8.36 2.46
CA ILE A 54 -5.03 -6.98 2.93
C ILE A 54 -6.45 -6.55 3.32
N PRO A 55 -6.75 -6.38 4.62
CA PRO A 55 -8.11 -6.13 5.10
C PRO A 55 -8.81 -4.91 4.49
N ALA A 56 -8.03 -3.91 4.06
CA ALA A 56 -8.55 -2.68 3.50
C ALA A 56 -8.83 -2.76 1.99
N MET A 57 -8.52 -3.89 1.33
CA MET A 57 -8.71 -4.08 -0.12
C MET A 57 -9.89 -5.01 -0.43
N GLU A 58 -10.65 -4.64 -1.46
CA GLU A 58 -11.76 -5.43 -2.01
C GLU A 58 -11.43 -5.90 -3.43
N LEU A 59 -11.86 -7.10 -3.79
CA LEU A 59 -11.76 -7.57 -5.17
C LEU A 59 -12.79 -6.84 -6.02
N LEU A 60 -12.32 -6.18 -7.09
CA LEU A 60 -13.18 -5.56 -8.08
C LEU A 60 -13.85 -6.66 -8.92
N ALA A 61 -15.17 -6.82 -8.74
CA ALA A 61 -16.02 -7.78 -9.43
C ALA A 61 -16.50 -7.27 -10.79
#